data_AF-A0A4R2E5T6-F1
#
_entry.id   AF-A0A4R2E5T6-F1
#
_cell.length_a   1.000
_cell.length_b   1.000
_cell.length_c   1.000
_cell.angle_alpha   90.00
_cell.angle_beta   90.00
_cell.angle_gamma   90.00
#
_symmetry.space_group_name_H-M   'P 1'
#
loop_
_entity.id
_entity.type
_entity.pdbx_description
1 polymer ?
#
loop_
_entity_poly.entity_id
_entity_poly.type
_entity_poly.pdbx_seq_one_letter_code
_entity_poly.pdbx_strand_id
1 'polypeptide(L)'
;MEKLINDLKVQLIEALNLEEITPEEIDAEAPLFGDGLGLDSIDALEIILILEKQYGLRIENPAEAKPIFYSVRTLAEYIEKNRK
;
A
#
# COMPACT_ATOMS: atom_id res chain seq x y z
N MET A 1 13.92 2.84 3.14
CA MET A 1 12.62 3.54 3.28
C MET A 1 12.17 4.39 2.07
N GLU A 2 12.69 5.60 1.80
CA GLU A 2 12.06 6.53 0.83
C GLU A 2 11.91 5.98 -0.60
N LYS A 3 12.92 5.27 -1.10
CA LYS A 3 12.82 4.58 -2.39
C LYS A 3 11.68 3.57 -2.44
N LEU A 4 11.53 2.76 -1.39
CA LEU A 4 10.48 1.74 -1.30
C LEU A 4 9.09 2.38 -1.30
N ILE A 5 8.93 3.52 -0.64
CA ILE A 5 7.67 4.27 -0.63
C ILE A 5 7.33 4.78 -2.03
N ASN A 6 8.30 5.34 -2.74
CA ASN A 6 8.06 5.78 -4.12
C ASN A 6 7.76 4.61 -5.06
N ASP A 7 8.50 3.50 -4.95
CA ASP A 7 8.22 2.29 -5.73
C ASP A 7 6.79 1.77 -5.44
N LEU A 8 6.38 1.77 -4.16
CA LEU A 8 5.05 1.33 -3.76
C LEU A 8 3.94 2.25 -4.26
N LYS A 9 4.15 3.58 -4.24
CA LYS A 9 3.20 4.55 -4.82
C LYS A 9 2.94 4.28 -6.31
N VAL A 10 4.01 4.05 -7.07
CA VAL A 10 3.90 3.69 -8.51
C VAL A 10 3.11 2.40 -8.68
N GLN A 11 3.43 1.36 -7.91
CA GLN A 11 2.71 0.08 -7.98
C GLN A 11 1.23 0.21 -7.62
N LEU A 12 0.91 1.02 -6.61
CA LEU A 12 -0.48 1.29 -6.20
C LEU A 12 -1.24 2.01 -7.32
N ILE A 13 -0.63 3.02 -7.95
CA ILE A 13 -1.24 3.73 -9.09
C ILE A 13 -1.53 2.77 -10.25
N GLU A 14 -0.56 1.91 -10.59
CA GLU A 14 -0.69 0.94 -11.68
C GLU A 14 -1.73 -0.14 -11.37
N ALA A 15 -1.73 -0.68 -10.15
CA ALA A 15 -2.61 -1.78 -9.79
C ALA A 15 -4.06 -1.34 -9.56
N LEU A 16 -4.25 -0.12 -9.03
CA LEU A 16 -5.56 0.44 -8.71
C LEU A 16 -6.11 1.33 -9.83
N ASN A 17 -5.41 1.42 -10.97
CA ASN A 17 -5.77 2.26 -12.12
C ASN A 17 -6.06 3.73 -11.74
N LEU A 18 -5.18 4.33 -10.93
CA LEU A 18 -5.28 5.73 -10.52
C LEU A 18 -4.76 6.66 -11.63
N GLU A 19 -5.43 6.68 -12.78
CA GLU A 19 -4.96 7.31 -14.03
C GLU A 19 -4.64 8.82 -13.93
N GLU A 20 -5.20 9.52 -12.93
CA GLU A 20 -5.05 10.96 -12.74
C GLU A 20 -4.20 11.34 -11.51
N ILE A 21 -3.50 10.38 -10.90
CA ILE A 21 -2.69 10.60 -9.68
C ILE A 21 -1.23 10.29 -9.98
N THR A 22 -0.31 11.21 -9.64
CA THR A 22 1.12 10.93 -9.67
C THR A 22 1.64 10.47 -8.29
N PRO A 23 2.77 9.73 -8.23
CA PRO A 23 3.36 9.32 -6.96
C PRO A 23 3.65 10.49 -5.99
N GLU A 24 3.96 11.67 -6.53
CA GLU A 24 4.21 12.89 -5.75
C GLU A 24 2.96 13.45 -5.08
N GLU A 25 1.77 13.21 -5.65
CA GLU A 25 0.49 13.67 -5.11
C GLU A 25 -0.03 12.77 -3.96
N ILE A 26 0.50 11.56 -3.87
CA ILE A 26 0.17 10.64 -2.78
C ILE A 26 0.92 11.04 -1.51
N ASP A 27 0.21 11.49 -0.49
CA ASP A 27 0.80 11.64 0.85
C ASP A 27 1.04 10.24 1.46
N ALA A 28 2.30 9.95 1.80
CA ALA A 28 2.68 8.65 2.34
C ALA A 28 2.18 8.41 3.77
N GLU A 29 1.81 9.46 4.50
CA GLU A 29 1.26 9.39 5.86
C GLU A 29 -0.26 9.35 5.87
N ALA A 30 -0.91 9.79 4.78
CA ALA A 30 -2.36 9.88 4.72
C ALA A 30 -3.03 8.49 4.67
N PRO A 31 -4.29 8.38 5.15
CA PRO A 31 -5.06 7.15 5.02
C PRO A 31 -5.18 6.67 3.56
N LEU A 32 -5.00 5.38 3.31
CA LEU A 32 -5.24 4.81 1.99
C LEU A 32 -6.75 4.78 1.67
N PHE A 33 -7.57 4.45 2.68
CA PHE A 33 -9.01 4.24 2.53
C PHE A 33 -9.81 5.45 3.02
N GLY A 34 -10.99 5.64 2.45
CA GLY A 34 -11.90 6.73 2.86
C GLY A 34 -11.34 8.11 2.50
N ASP A 35 -11.16 8.98 3.49
CA ASP A 35 -10.87 10.41 3.29
C ASP A 35 -9.45 10.74 2.75
N GLY A 36 -8.57 9.76 2.57
CA GLY A 36 -7.26 9.97 1.97
C GLY A 36 -7.24 9.66 0.48
N LEU A 37 -6.66 8.53 0.07
CA LEU A 37 -6.62 8.11 -1.35
C LEU A 37 -7.98 7.70 -1.94
N GLY A 38 -9.04 7.66 -1.13
CA GLY A 38 -10.38 7.33 -1.62
C GLY A 38 -10.63 5.84 -1.86
N LEU A 39 -9.70 4.96 -1.45
CA LEU A 39 -9.79 3.54 -1.75
C LEU A 39 -10.94 2.86 -1.00
N ASP A 40 -11.48 1.82 -1.62
CA ASP A 40 -12.56 1.00 -1.07
C ASP A 40 -12.09 -0.41 -0.63
N SER A 41 -13.04 -1.28 -0.28
CA SER A 41 -12.71 -2.62 0.22
C SER A 41 -12.21 -3.57 -0.87
N ILE A 42 -12.49 -3.28 -2.15
CA ILE A 42 -12.02 -4.06 -3.30
C ILE A 42 -10.56 -3.73 -3.56
N ASP A 43 -10.20 -2.45 -3.49
CA ASP A 43 -8.81 -1.98 -3.65
C ASP A 43 -7.87 -2.63 -2.62
N ALA A 44 -8.35 -2.84 -1.39
CA ALA A 44 -7.58 -3.55 -0.36
C ALA A 44 -7.11 -4.94 -0.80
N LEU A 45 -7.92 -5.66 -1.59
CA LEU A 45 -7.57 -6.99 -2.12
C LEU A 45 -6.44 -6.90 -3.14
N GLU A 46 -6.41 -5.85 -3.95
CA GLU A 46 -5.34 -5.63 -4.92
C GLU A 46 -4.03 -5.31 -4.20
N ILE A 47 -4.07 -4.50 -3.14
CA ILE A 47 -2.87 -4.22 -2.32
C ILE A 47 -2.34 -5.51 -1.67
N ILE A 48 -3.22 -6.38 -1.16
CA ILE A 48 -2.82 -7.72 -0.65
C ILE A 48 -2.11 -8.52 -1.75
N LEU A 49 -2.63 -8.48 -2.97
CA LEU A 49 -2.07 -9.19 -4.11
C LEU A 49 -0.69 -8.66 -4.51
N ILE A 50 -0.47 -7.34 -4.43
CA ILE A 50 0.85 -6.71 -4.62
C ILE A 50 1.83 -7.22 -3.56
N LEU A 51 1.45 -7.20 -2.29
CA LEU A 51 2.29 -7.69 -1.19
C LEU A 51 2.68 -9.15 -1.39
N GLU A 52 1.74 -9.99 -1.82
CA GLU A 52 1.99 -11.41 -2.07
C GLU A 52 2.88 -11.64 -3.30
N LYS A 53 2.54 -11.02 -4.45
CA LYS A 53 3.22 -11.27 -5.72
C LYS A 53 4.60 -10.62 -5.81
N GLN A 54 4.73 -9.38 -5.33
CA GLN A 54 5.98 -8.61 -5.47
C GLN A 54 6.92 -8.80 -4.29
N TYR A 55 6.38 -8.97 -3.08
CA TYR A 55 7.17 -9.02 -1.85
C TYR A 55 7.14 -10.39 -1.17
N GLY A 56 6.29 -11.33 -1.62
CA GLY A 56 6.16 -12.65 -0.99
C GLY A 56 5.56 -12.59 0.42
N LEU A 57 4.84 -11.50 0.74
CA LEU A 57 4.29 -11.25 2.06
C LEU A 57 2.80 -11.57 2.08
N ARG A 58 2.36 -12.32 3.10
CA ARG A 58 0.95 -12.64 3.33
C ARG A 58 0.54 -12.16 4.70
N ILE A 59 -0.60 -11.46 4.77
CA ILE A 59 -1.20 -11.02 6.02
C ILE A 59 -2.18 -12.10 6.47
N GLU A 60 -1.74 -12.95 7.39
CA GLU A 60 -2.53 -14.08 7.89
C GLU A 60 -3.54 -13.66 8.96
N ASN A 61 -3.25 -12.57 9.69
CA ASN A 61 -4.07 -12.08 10.79
C ASN A 61 -4.80 -10.77 10.42
N PRO A 62 -6.14 -10.77 10.34
CA PRO A 62 -6.92 -9.57 10.06
C PRO A 62 -6.72 -8.44 11.08
N ALA A 63 -6.34 -8.77 12.33
CA ALA A 63 -6.05 -7.77 13.35
C ALA A 63 -4.77 -6.98 13.05
N GLU A 64 -3.81 -7.59 12.34
CA GLU A 64 -2.56 -6.95 11.91
C GLU A 64 -2.76 -6.16 10.61
N ALA A 65 -3.75 -6.53 9.79
CA ALA A 65 -4.05 -5.86 8.54
C ALA A 65 -4.37 -4.37 8.75
N LYS A 66 -5.22 -4.03 9.73
CA LYS A 66 -5.67 -2.64 9.96
C LYS A 66 -4.53 -1.61 10.07
N PRO A 67 -3.52 -1.80 10.94
CA PRO A 67 -2.39 -0.87 11.02
C PRO A 67 -1.46 -0.94 9.81
N ILE A 68 -1.35 -2.08 9.12
CA ILE A 68 -0.50 -2.22 7.92
C ILE A 68 -1.08 -1.43 6.74
N PHE A 69 -2.40 -1.51 6.54
CA PHE A 69 -3.15 -0.87 5.46
C PHE A 69 -3.52 0.59 5.74
N TYR A 70 -2.98 1.21 6.80
CA TYR A 70 -3.33 2.58 7.12
C TYR A 70 -2.83 3.57 6.05
N SER A 71 -1.52 3.55 5.74
CA SER A 71 -0.88 4.48 4.81
C SER A 71 0.18 3.78 3.95
N VAL A 72 0.70 4.48 2.93
CA VAL A 72 1.82 3.96 2.14
C VAL A 72 3.06 3.73 3.04
N ARG A 73 3.27 4.61 4.03
CA ARG A 73 4.35 4.45 5.02
C ARG A 73 4.21 3.12 5.77
N THR A 74 3.03 2.83 6.32
CA THR A 74 2.85 1.61 7.13
C THR A 74 2.99 0.34 6.30
N LEU A 75 2.57 0.37 5.04
CA LEU A 75 2.84 -0.72 4.09
C LEU A 75 4.34 -0.89 3.83
N ALA A 76 5.05 0.20 3.55
CA ALA A 76 6.49 0.16 3.31
C ALA A 76 7.28 -0.30 4.54
N GLU A 77 6.89 0.12 5.74
CA GLU A 77 7.45 -0.35 7.01
C GLU A 77 7.22 -1.84 7.21
N TYR A 78 6.01 -2.32 6.93
CA TYR A 78 5.70 -3.75 7.00
C TYR A 78 6.56 -4.55 6.00
N ILE A 79 6.71 -4.05 4.77
CA ILE A 79 7.58 -4.67 3.77
C ILE A 79 9.03 -4.69 4.25
N GLU A 80 9.58 -3.56 4.68
CA GLU A 80 10.99 -3.45 5.10
C GLU A 80 11.29 -4.36 6.30
N LYS A 81 10.34 -4.50 7.23
CA LYS A 81 10.48 -5.37 8.41
C LYS A 81 10.46 -6.86 8.07
N ASN A 82 9.76 -7.26 7.00
CA ASN A 82 9.56 -8.67 6.65
C ASN A 82 10.34 -9.12 5.40
N ARG A 83 10.92 -8.19 4.63
CA ARG A 83 11.81 -8.48 3.52
C ARG A 83 13.15 -8.95 4.06
N LYS A 84 13.47 -10.23 3.83
CA LYS A 84 14.80 -10.81 4.08
C LYS A 84 15.81 -10.42 3.02
#